data_AF-A0A8T0D7H9-F1
#
_entry.id   AF-A0A8T0D7H9-F1
#
_cell.length_a   1.000
_cell.length_b   1.000
_cell.length_c   1.000
_cell.angle_alpha   90.00
_cell.angle_beta   90.00
_cell.angle_gamma   90.00
#
_symmetry.space_group_name_H-M   'P 1'
#
loop_
_entity.id
_entity.type
_entity.pdbx_description
1 polymer ?
#
loop_
_entity_poly.entity_id
_entity_poly.type
_entity_poly.pdbx_seq_one_letter_code
_entity_poly.pdbx_strand_id
1 'polypeptide(L)'
;MKHCLAFAVAALSSYSKHMRSMARTLLAEYRELAESWQPLRTTAIVNKSAGPAHQALLLFPERTQIMFILDTLRNSLASGGGSALGGGSRKHWMFSSKLDTGGRLTRLHANFFIRCLQQLNKPENHLYQTIWNCLLSKPAIDLNEVPDFLRTFFSANLQFRIERHWICRLCADSVSDSADYLVLERSRVYKHVLTTYASSSSDTTLQASCG
;
A
#
# COMPACT_ATOMS: atom_id res chain seq x y z
N MET A 1 -0.29 -10.68 14.25
CA MET A 1 0.78 -9.69 13.96
C MET A 1 0.51 -8.84 12.71
N LYS A 2 0.20 -9.42 11.54
CA LYS A 2 -0.10 -8.65 10.30
C LYS A 2 -1.28 -7.68 10.44
N HIS A 3 -2.32 -8.07 11.20
CA HIS A 3 -3.43 -7.16 11.53
C HIS A 3 -2.95 -5.95 12.34
N CYS A 4 -2.04 -6.14 13.30
CA CYS A 4 -1.44 -5.04 14.07
C CYS A 4 -0.65 -4.10 13.15
N LEU A 5 0.12 -4.66 12.20
CA LEU A 5 0.83 -3.86 11.20
C LEU A 5 -0.12 -3.09 10.29
N ALA A 6 -1.21 -3.72 9.84
CA ALA A 6 -2.26 -3.08 9.06
C ALA A 6 -2.93 -1.94 9.81
N PHE A 7 -3.22 -2.11 11.11
CA PHE A 7 -3.73 -1.02 11.96
C PHE A 7 -2.72 0.10 12.14
N ALA A 8 -1.43 -0.20 12.29
CA ALA A 8 -0.38 0.82 12.35
C ALA A 8 -0.29 1.62 11.04
N VAL A 9 -0.33 0.94 9.88
CA VAL A 9 -0.37 1.60 8.56
C VAL A 9 -1.64 2.43 8.40
N ALA A 10 -2.81 1.93 8.83
CA ALA A 10 -4.06 2.69 8.84
C ALA A 10 -3.93 3.96 9.70
N ALA A 11 -3.32 3.86 10.88
CA ALA A 11 -3.12 4.98 11.79
C ALA A 11 -2.20 6.08 11.22
N LEU A 12 -1.35 5.79 10.22
CA LEU A 12 -0.59 6.82 9.47
C LEU A 12 -1.50 7.76 8.67
N SER A 13 -2.71 7.32 8.33
CA SER A 13 -3.75 8.12 7.67
C SER A 13 -4.68 8.87 8.64
N SER A 14 -4.47 8.71 9.96
CA SER A 14 -5.26 9.40 10.98
C SER A 14 -4.94 10.90 11.04
N TYR A 15 -5.97 11.71 11.28
CA TYR A 15 -5.81 13.15 11.52
C TYR A 15 -5.07 13.47 12.81
N SER A 16 -5.14 12.58 13.81
CA SER A 16 -4.43 12.77 15.09
C SER A 16 -2.92 12.63 14.91
N LYS A 17 -2.17 13.71 15.21
CA LYS A 17 -0.70 13.68 15.23
C LYS A 17 -0.15 12.64 16.21
N HIS A 18 -0.82 12.46 17.36
CA HIS A 18 -0.46 11.46 18.36
C HIS A 18 -0.58 10.04 17.80
N MET A 19 -1.71 9.71 17.17
CA MET A 19 -1.91 8.39 16.54
C MET A 19 -0.86 8.12 15.46
N ARG A 20 -0.55 9.12 14.63
CA ARG A 20 0.50 9.00 13.61
C ARG A 20 1.89 8.82 14.21
N SER A 21 2.20 9.50 15.31
CA SER A 21 3.47 9.35 16.02
C SER A 21 3.60 7.94 16.58
N MET A 22 2.58 7.47 17.30
CA MET A 22 2.51 6.11 17.83
C MET A 22 2.66 5.05 16.73
N ALA A 23 1.97 5.22 15.60
CA ALA A 23 2.09 4.33 14.46
C ALA A 23 3.52 4.25 13.90
N ARG A 24 4.23 5.38 13.79
CA ARG A 24 5.63 5.41 13.37
C ARG A 24 6.54 4.69 14.36
N THR A 25 6.32 4.87 15.67
CA THR A 25 7.07 4.16 16.72
C THR A 25 6.85 2.65 16.62
N LEU A 26 5.60 2.19 16.50
CA LEU A 26 5.29 0.76 16.34
C LEU A 26 5.92 0.14 15.10
N LEU A 27 5.96 0.88 13.98
CA LEU A 27 6.63 0.42 12.76
C LEU A 27 8.15 0.37 12.92
N ALA A 28 8.74 1.30 13.69
CA ALA A 28 10.16 1.31 14.00
C ALA A 28 10.54 0.14 14.93
N GLU A 29 9.78 -0.08 16.01
CA GLU A 29 9.97 -1.22 16.92
C GLU A 29 9.83 -2.56 16.17
N TYR A 30 8.84 -2.69 15.30
CA TYR A 30 8.69 -3.89 14.48
C TYR A 30 9.90 -4.14 13.59
N ARG A 31 10.50 -3.08 13.04
CA ARG A 31 11.72 -3.16 12.23
C ARG A 31 12.92 -3.59 13.07
N GLU A 32 13.14 -2.98 14.23
CA GLU A 32 14.23 -3.37 15.14
C GLU A 32 14.12 -4.84 15.55
N LEU A 33 12.92 -5.28 15.90
CA LEU A 33 12.64 -6.68 16.20
C LEU A 33 12.91 -7.58 14.99
N ALA A 34 12.54 -7.15 13.79
CA ALA A 34 12.80 -7.92 12.59
C ALA A 34 14.30 -7.98 12.26
N GLU A 35 15.07 -6.91 12.46
CA GLU A 35 16.52 -6.85 12.24
C GLU A 35 17.30 -7.69 13.28
N SER A 36 16.83 -7.74 14.52
CA SER A 36 17.39 -8.58 15.59
C SER A 36 17.21 -10.10 15.39
N TRP A 37 16.45 -10.51 14.37
CA TRP A 37 16.19 -11.90 14.06
C TRP A 37 17.43 -12.62 13.53
N GLN A 38 17.72 -13.81 14.08
CA GLN A 38 18.70 -14.74 13.52
C GLN A 38 18.03 -16.04 13.04
N PRO A 39 18.45 -16.63 11.90
CA PRO A 39 17.91 -17.88 11.42
C PRO A 39 18.21 -19.03 12.40
N LEU A 40 17.24 -19.94 12.56
CA LEU A 40 17.27 -21.10 13.47
C LEU A 40 18.50 -22.02 13.31
N ARG A 41 19.28 -21.87 12.22
CA ARG A 41 20.51 -22.63 12.00
C ARG A 41 21.66 -22.23 12.95
N THR A 42 21.58 -21.07 13.60
CA THR A 42 22.59 -20.58 14.56
C THR A 42 22.16 -20.74 16.03
N THR A 43 20.86 -20.92 16.30
CA THR A 43 20.30 -20.88 17.67
C THR A 43 19.96 -22.25 18.26
N ALA A 44 20.22 -23.36 17.58
CA ALA A 44 20.08 -24.70 18.17
C ALA A 44 20.94 -24.91 19.45
N ILE A 45 21.88 -24.02 19.74
CA ILE A 45 22.72 -24.05 20.95
C ILE A 45 22.24 -23.04 22.02
N VAL A 46 21.40 -22.07 21.70
CA VAL A 46 21.16 -20.91 22.58
C VAL A 46 19.66 -20.62 22.72
N ASN A 47 19.15 -20.90 23.92
CA ASN A 47 17.92 -20.39 24.56
C ASN A 47 16.63 -21.24 24.49
N LYS A 48 16.45 -22.05 25.55
CA LYS A 48 15.18 -22.66 25.98
C LYS A 48 14.21 -21.70 26.71
N SER A 49 14.45 -20.39 26.71
CA SER A 49 13.74 -19.41 27.57
C SER A 49 12.88 -18.36 26.84
N ALA A 50 12.73 -18.43 25.52
CA ALA A 50 11.93 -17.44 24.79
C ALA A 50 10.44 -17.77 24.82
N GLY A 51 9.61 -16.80 25.26
CA GLY A 51 8.15 -16.95 25.37
C GLY A 51 7.44 -17.20 24.01
N PRO A 52 6.18 -17.68 24.03
CA PRO A 52 5.48 -18.19 22.85
C PRO A 52 5.31 -17.18 21.70
N ALA A 53 5.22 -15.87 22.00
CA ALA A 53 5.16 -14.82 20.98
C ALA A 53 6.48 -14.65 20.20
N HIS A 54 7.62 -14.88 20.87
CA HIS A 54 8.95 -14.83 20.26
C HIS A 54 9.20 -16.09 19.42
N GLN A 55 8.65 -17.25 19.81
CA GLN A 55 8.69 -18.48 19.01
C GLN A 55 7.87 -18.40 17.72
N ALA A 56 6.70 -17.76 17.75
CA ALA A 56 5.87 -17.57 16.55
C ALA A 56 6.61 -16.72 15.48
N LEU A 57 7.42 -15.75 15.92
CA LEU A 57 8.27 -14.92 15.06
C LEU A 57 9.38 -15.69 14.32
N LEU A 58 9.78 -16.87 14.81
CA LEU A 58 10.88 -17.67 14.26
C LEU A 58 10.53 -18.42 12.96
N LEU A 59 9.25 -18.45 12.56
CA LEU A 59 8.73 -19.30 11.49
C LEU A 59 8.30 -18.55 10.22
N PHE A 60 8.53 -17.25 10.08
CA PHE A 60 7.90 -16.45 9.01
C PHE A 60 8.74 -16.35 7.72
N PRO A 61 8.48 -17.16 6.66
CA PRO A 61 9.07 -16.95 5.33
C PRO A 61 8.67 -15.60 4.72
N GLU A 62 7.58 -14.99 5.22
CA GLU A 62 7.04 -13.73 4.75
C GLU A 62 7.73 -12.48 5.34
N ARG A 63 8.72 -12.64 6.24
CA ARG A 63 9.44 -11.50 6.85
C ARG A 63 10.02 -10.57 5.79
N THR A 64 10.72 -11.13 4.79
CA THR A 64 11.36 -10.37 3.72
C THR A 64 10.34 -9.56 2.94
N GLN A 65 9.17 -10.14 2.70
CA GLN A 65 8.07 -9.49 1.99
C GLN A 65 7.47 -8.34 2.81
N ILE A 66 7.27 -8.54 4.12
CA ILE A 66 6.79 -7.48 5.01
C ILE A 66 7.80 -6.33 5.09
N MET A 67 9.08 -6.64 5.28
CA MET A 67 10.14 -5.63 5.32
C MET A 67 10.20 -4.82 4.03
N PHE A 68 10.10 -5.48 2.88
CA PHE A 68 10.07 -4.80 1.58
C PHE A 68 8.89 -3.83 1.45
N ILE A 69 7.69 -4.24 1.87
CA ILE A 69 6.50 -3.36 1.88
C ILE A 69 6.72 -2.16 2.79
N LEU A 70 7.29 -2.37 3.98
CA LEU A 70 7.57 -1.30 4.94
C LEU A 70 8.66 -0.34 4.46
N ASP A 71 9.71 -0.84 3.82
CA ASP A 71 10.74 0.00 3.21
C ASP A 71 10.18 0.80 2.04
N THR A 72 9.35 0.19 1.20
CA THR A 72 8.63 0.88 0.12
C THR A 72 7.76 2.01 0.69
N LEU A 73 7.00 1.72 1.75
CA LEU A 73 6.19 2.72 2.47
C LEU A 73 7.07 3.86 3.04
N ARG A 74 8.16 3.51 3.72
CA ARG A 74 9.10 4.49 4.28
C ARG A 74 9.70 5.39 3.21
N ASN A 75 10.16 4.82 2.11
CA ASN A 75 10.73 5.56 0.97
C ASN A 75 9.68 6.49 0.35
N SER A 76 8.43 6.02 0.23
CA SER A 76 7.30 6.82 -0.27
C SER A 76 7.03 8.03 0.64
N LEU A 77 7.07 7.83 1.96
CA LEU A 77 6.87 8.89 2.95
C LEU A 77 8.06 9.88 3.04
N ALA A 78 9.30 9.38 2.90
CA ALA A 78 10.51 10.19 2.99
C ALA A 78 10.73 11.07 1.75
N SER A 79 10.29 10.61 0.58
CA SER A 79 10.59 11.25 -0.71
C SER A 79 9.66 12.41 -1.08
N GLY A 80 8.56 12.66 -0.35
CA GLY A 80 7.58 13.67 -0.74
C GLY A 80 7.15 13.54 -2.21
N GLY A 81 7.06 12.30 -2.72
CA GLY A 81 6.68 12.01 -4.10
C GLY A 81 7.62 12.52 -5.21
N GLY A 82 8.91 12.77 -4.97
CA GLY A 82 9.74 13.34 -6.05
C GLY A 82 11.26 13.10 -6.05
N SER A 83 11.91 12.75 -4.95
CA SER A 83 13.38 12.87 -4.88
C SER A 83 14.17 11.57 -5.15
N ALA A 84 13.54 10.40 -5.14
CA ALA A 84 14.26 9.12 -5.18
C ALA A 84 14.66 8.62 -6.59
N LEU A 85 14.20 9.24 -7.68
CA LEU A 85 14.37 8.71 -9.05
C LEU A 85 15.20 9.57 -10.00
N GLY A 86 16.03 10.51 -9.51
CA GLY A 86 16.90 11.32 -10.38
C GLY A 86 16.17 12.19 -11.42
N GLY A 87 14.83 12.20 -11.41
CA GLY A 87 14.02 13.13 -12.15
C GLY A 87 14.08 14.47 -11.44
N GLY A 88 14.63 15.48 -12.12
CA GLY A 88 14.91 16.80 -11.56
C GLY A 88 13.77 17.32 -10.69
N SER A 89 14.15 17.97 -9.59
CA SER A 89 13.26 18.54 -8.58
C SER A 89 12.06 19.24 -9.23
N ARG A 90 10.93 18.52 -9.37
CA ARG A 90 9.68 19.14 -9.78
C ARG A 90 9.30 20.02 -8.60
N LYS A 91 9.42 21.34 -8.83
CA LYS A 91 9.20 22.40 -7.84
C LYS A 91 8.00 22.02 -6.96
N HIS A 92 8.24 21.88 -5.66
CA HIS A 92 7.26 21.61 -4.59
C HIS A 92 5.99 22.49 -4.67
N TRP A 93 6.07 23.62 -5.38
CA TRP A 93 5.03 24.62 -5.55
C TRP A 93 3.92 24.28 -6.55
N MET A 94 4.10 23.41 -7.57
CA MET A 94 3.13 23.43 -8.67
C MET A 94 1.82 22.65 -8.45
N PHE A 95 1.74 21.67 -7.54
CA PHE A 95 0.45 21.07 -7.13
C PHE A 95 0.52 20.44 -5.73
N SER A 96 1.29 21.03 -4.81
CA SER A 96 0.99 20.85 -3.40
C SER A 96 -0.31 21.61 -3.17
N SER A 97 -1.45 20.95 -3.33
CA SER A 97 -2.65 21.52 -2.76
C SER A 97 -2.30 21.74 -1.30
N LYS A 98 -2.49 22.96 -0.80
CA LYS A 98 -2.41 23.28 0.63
C LYS A 98 -3.49 22.54 1.44
N LEU A 99 -4.01 21.39 0.97
CA LEU A 99 -4.73 20.44 1.78
C LEU A 99 -3.69 19.66 2.57
N ASP A 100 -3.31 20.29 3.67
CA ASP A 100 -2.45 19.80 4.73
C ASP A 100 -2.72 18.33 5.10
N THR A 101 -2.08 17.38 4.42
CA THR A 101 -1.89 16.08 5.07
C THR A 101 -0.89 16.24 6.22
N GLY A 102 -0.09 17.31 6.32
CA GLY A 102 0.78 17.54 7.49
C GLY A 102 1.67 16.34 7.82
N GLY A 103 2.14 15.64 6.78
CA GLY A 103 2.87 14.36 6.88
C GLY A 103 2.00 13.12 7.19
N ARG A 104 0.71 13.15 6.90
CA ARG A 104 -0.27 12.05 6.98
C ARG A 104 -0.33 11.34 5.63
N LEU A 105 -0.45 10.03 5.68
CA LEU A 105 -0.67 9.22 4.48
C LEU A 105 -2.13 9.38 4.03
N THR A 106 -2.41 9.55 2.74
CA THR A 106 -3.82 9.55 2.31
C THR A 106 -4.45 8.18 2.56
N ARG A 107 -5.77 8.12 2.75
CA ARG A 107 -6.47 6.86 3.04
C ARG A 107 -6.35 5.90 1.86
N LEU A 108 -6.25 6.42 0.64
CA LEU A 108 -5.95 5.65 -0.57
C LEU A 108 -4.66 4.84 -0.43
N HIS A 109 -3.55 5.51 -0.10
CA HIS A 109 -2.27 4.83 0.02
C HIS A 109 -2.22 3.92 1.25
N ALA A 110 -2.83 4.31 2.37
CA ALA A 110 -2.92 3.46 3.55
C ALA A 110 -3.67 2.15 3.22
N ASN A 111 -4.84 2.24 2.59
CA ASN A 111 -5.62 1.08 2.16
C ASN A 111 -4.86 0.22 1.14
N PHE A 112 -4.09 0.82 0.22
CA PHE A 112 -3.24 0.07 -0.70
C PHE A 112 -2.22 -0.78 0.06
N PHE A 113 -1.44 -0.19 0.96
CA PHE A 113 -0.44 -0.92 1.75
C PHE A 113 -1.08 -1.98 2.67
N ILE A 114 -2.24 -1.68 3.27
CA ILE A 114 -3.02 -2.66 4.06
C ILE A 114 -3.40 -3.87 3.19
N ARG A 115 -3.93 -3.63 1.98
CA ARG A 115 -4.26 -4.72 1.04
C ARG A 115 -3.03 -5.51 0.64
N CYS A 116 -1.89 -4.86 0.41
CA CYS A 116 -0.62 -5.55 0.13
C CYS A 116 -0.24 -6.52 1.26
N LEU A 117 -0.30 -6.05 2.52
CA LEU A 117 0.00 -6.87 3.70
C LEU A 117 -0.99 -8.03 3.88
N GLN A 118 -2.25 -7.84 3.50
CA GLN A 118 -3.27 -8.89 3.56
C GLN A 118 -3.08 -9.96 2.46
N GLN A 119 -2.53 -9.60 1.30
CA GLN A 119 -2.30 -10.54 0.20
C GLN A 119 -1.06 -11.43 0.39
N LEU A 120 -0.18 -11.14 1.35
CA LEU A 120 1.03 -11.93 1.61
C LEU A 120 0.78 -13.43 1.85
N ASN A 121 -0.37 -13.77 2.43
CA ASN A 121 -0.78 -15.14 2.74
C ASN A 121 -1.40 -15.90 1.55
N LYS A 122 -1.61 -15.24 0.41
CA LYS A 122 -2.42 -15.76 -0.68
C LYS A 122 -1.69 -15.70 -2.02
N PRO A 123 -0.53 -16.39 -2.17
CA PRO A 123 0.19 -16.43 -3.45
C PRO A 123 -0.65 -17.04 -4.58
N GLU A 124 -1.66 -17.85 -4.26
CA GLU A 124 -2.61 -18.42 -5.22
C GLU A 124 -3.57 -17.39 -5.83
N ASN A 125 -3.71 -16.21 -5.21
CA ASN A 125 -4.58 -15.17 -5.72
C ASN A 125 -3.90 -14.44 -6.89
N HIS A 126 -4.60 -14.32 -8.01
CA HIS A 126 -4.16 -13.55 -9.18
C HIS A 126 -3.74 -12.10 -8.87
N LEU A 127 -4.38 -11.49 -7.88
CA LEU A 127 -4.03 -10.13 -7.42
C LEU A 127 -2.64 -10.07 -6.77
N TYR A 128 -2.11 -11.18 -6.26
CA TYR A 128 -0.78 -11.26 -5.67
C TYR A 128 0.28 -10.79 -6.67
N GLN A 129 0.29 -11.36 -7.88
CA GLN A 129 1.25 -11.01 -8.91
C GLN A 129 1.12 -9.55 -9.35
N THR A 130 -0.13 -9.07 -9.51
CA THR A 130 -0.40 -7.68 -9.90
C THR A 130 0.17 -6.69 -8.89
N ILE A 131 -0.08 -6.92 -7.59
CA ILE A 131 0.42 -6.07 -6.50
C ILE A 131 1.94 -6.13 -6.39
N TRP A 132 2.53 -7.32 -6.47
CA TRP A 132 3.98 -7.47 -6.41
C TRP A 132 4.70 -6.85 -7.59
N ASN A 133 4.14 -6.95 -8.80
CA ASN A 133 4.68 -6.25 -9.96
C ASN A 133 4.66 -4.72 -9.75
N CYS A 134 3.61 -4.18 -9.14
CA CYS A 134 3.55 -2.78 -8.76
C CYS A 134 4.68 -2.42 -7.76
N LEU A 135 4.78 -3.15 -6.65
CA LEU A 135 5.76 -2.87 -5.60
C LEU A 135 7.22 -3.09 -6.05
N LEU A 136 7.49 -4.09 -6.89
CA LEU A 136 8.84 -4.39 -7.40
C LEU A 136 9.25 -3.45 -8.53
N SER A 137 8.29 -2.80 -9.21
CA SER A 137 8.60 -1.88 -10.31
C SER A 137 9.29 -0.60 -9.84
N LYS A 138 9.08 -0.18 -8.59
CA LYS A 138 9.62 1.08 -8.05
C LYS A 138 9.98 0.93 -6.57
N PRO A 139 11.12 1.46 -6.11
CA PRO A 139 11.52 1.41 -4.70
C PRO A 139 10.67 2.31 -3.78
N ALA A 140 9.82 3.15 -4.36
CA ALA A 140 8.85 4.00 -3.69
C ALA A 140 7.61 4.18 -4.58
N ILE A 141 6.45 4.33 -3.95
CA ILE A 141 5.18 4.65 -4.59
C ILE A 141 4.99 6.17 -4.58
N ASP A 142 4.52 6.73 -5.70
CA ASP A 142 4.17 8.16 -5.77
C ASP A 142 2.88 8.40 -4.99
N LEU A 143 2.97 9.17 -3.91
CA LEU A 143 1.84 9.45 -3.03
C LEU A 143 0.88 10.52 -3.58
N ASN A 144 1.11 11.01 -4.80
CA ASN A 144 0.23 11.94 -5.49
C ASN A 144 -0.78 11.24 -6.42
N GLU A 145 -0.53 9.98 -6.76
CA GLU A 145 -1.28 9.25 -7.80
C GLU A 145 -1.68 7.86 -7.32
N VAL A 146 -2.74 7.30 -7.88
CA VAL A 146 -3.22 5.98 -7.51
C VAL A 146 -2.20 4.93 -7.96
N PRO A 147 -1.72 4.06 -7.05
CA PRO A 147 -0.71 3.07 -7.37
C PRO A 147 -1.16 2.15 -8.51
N ASP A 148 -0.43 2.21 -9.62
CA ASP A 148 -0.58 1.34 -10.78
C ASP A 148 -1.99 1.27 -11.39
N PHE A 149 -2.74 2.37 -11.29
CA PHE A 149 -4.15 2.42 -11.70
C PHE A 149 -4.37 2.03 -13.16
N LEU A 150 -3.67 2.68 -14.10
CA LEU A 150 -3.90 2.43 -15.54
C LEU A 150 -3.57 1.00 -15.93
N ARG A 151 -2.48 0.43 -15.40
CA ARG A 151 -2.06 -0.95 -15.69
C ARG A 151 -3.10 -1.94 -15.17
N THR A 152 -3.57 -1.73 -13.95
CA THR A 152 -4.54 -2.63 -13.30
C THR A 152 -5.94 -2.49 -13.91
N PHE A 153 -6.37 -1.27 -14.25
CA PHE A 153 -7.70 -0.98 -14.78
C PHE A 153 -7.85 -1.42 -16.24
N PHE A 154 -6.82 -1.22 -17.06
CA PHE A 154 -6.76 -1.63 -18.47
C PHE A 154 -5.93 -2.91 -18.68
N SER A 155 -5.91 -3.78 -17.68
CA SER A 155 -5.21 -5.06 -17.77
C SER A 155 -5.68 -5.90 -18.95
N ALA A 156 -4.73 -6.51 -19.65
CA ALA A 156 -4.97 -7.43 -20.76
C ALA A 156 -4.99 -8.91 -20.32
N ASN A 157 -4.89 -9.18 -19.01
CA ASN A 157 -4.89 -10.54 -18.49
C ASN A 157 -6.28 -11.19 -18.63
N LEU A 158 -6.33 -12.53 -18.66
CA LEU A 158 -7.60 -13.27 -18.70
C LEU A 158 -8.52 -12.95 -17.50
N GLN A 159 -7.94 -12.58 -16.36
CA GLN A 159 -8.66 -12.19 -15.14
C GLN A 159 -8.74 -10.66 -14.94
N PHE A 160 -8.66 -9.88 -16.02
CA PHE A 160 -8.74 -8.41 -15.99
C PHE A 160 -9.94 -7.85 -15.20
N ARG A 161 -11.07 -8.57 -15.15
CA ARG A 161 -12.26 -8.19 -14.36
C ARG A 161 -11.98 -8.13 -12.86
N ILE A 162 -11.19 -9.07 -12.34
CA ILE A 162 -10.83 -9.15 -10.92
C ILE A 162 -9.88 -7.99 -10.58
N GLU A 163 -8.88 -7.74 -11.43
CA GLU A 163 -7.96 -6.61 -11.29
C GLU A 163 -8.69 -5.28 -11.31
N ARG A 164 -9.56 -5.08 -12.31
CA ARG A 164 -10.36 -3.86 -12.43
C ARG A 164 -11.30 -3.65 -11.25
N HIS A 165 -12.00 -4.71 -10.82
CA HIS A 165 -12.85 -4.64 -9.63
C HIS A 165 -12.03 -4.28 -8.39
N TRP A 166 -10.85 -4.89 -8.21
CA TRP A 166 -9.99 -4.64 -7.07
C TRP A 166 -9.52 -3.19 -7.00
N ILE A 167 -9.04 -2.62 -8.12
CA ILE A 167 -8.55 -1.23 -8.14
C ILE A 167 -9.71 -0.23 -7.99
N CYS A 168 -10.88 -0.48 -8.59
CA CYS A 168 -12.07 0.33 -8.39
C CYS A 168 -12.54 0.30 -6.94
N ARG A 169 -12.57 -0.89 -6.32
CA ARG A 169 -12.93 -1.07 -4.92
C ARG A 169 -11.95 -0.35 -3.99
N LEU A 170 -10.65 -0.44 -4.26
CA LEU A 170 -9.64 0.32 -3.53
C LEU A 170 -9.94 1.83 -3.61
N CYS A 171 -10.23 2.35 -4.80
CA CYS A 171 -10.55 3.77 -4.97
C CYS A 171 -11.83 4.15 -4.20
N ALA A 172 -12.90 3.37 -4.33
CA ALA A 172 -14.19 3.63 -3.67
C ALA A 172 -14.09 3.58 -2.13
N ASP A 173 -13.43 2.57 -1.57
CA ASP A 173 -13.27 2.41 -0.12
C ASP A 173 -12.34 3.49 0.51
N SER A 174 -11.64 4.25 -0.33
CA SER A 174 -10.64 5.23 0.10
C SER A 174 -11.09 6.68 0.01
N VAL A 175 -12.23 6.98 -0.62
CA VAL A 175 -12.73 8.35 -0.72
C VAL A 175 -13.34 8.77 0.61
N SER A 176 -12.67 9.66 1.35
CA SER A 176 -13.30 10.33 2.49
C SER A 176 -12.95 11.81 2.58
N ASP A 177 -11.72 12.18 2.24
CA ASP A 177 -11.24 13.53 2.40
C ASP A 177 -10.96 14.17 1.03
N SER A 178 -10.91 15.50 0.98
CA SER A 178 -10.53 16.23 -0.24
C SER A 178 -9.13 15.83 -0.75
N ALA A 179 -8.22 15.43 0.15
CA ALA A 179 -6.90 14.92 -0.23
C ALA A 179 -7.01 13.59 -1.02
N ASP A 180 -7.90 12.68 -0.62
CA ASP A 180 -8.13 11.43 -1.35
C ASP A 180 -8.77 11.69 -2.72
N TYR A 181 -9.75 12.62 -2.75
CA TYR A 181 -10.38 13.05 -3.99
C TYR A 181 -9.35 13.59 -5.00
N LEU A 182 -8.42 14.45 -4.56
CA LEU A 182 -7.40 15.01 -5.45
C LEU A 182 -6.45 13.97 -6.04
N VAL A 183 -6.10 12.93 -5.28
CA VAL A 183 -5.27 11.82 -5.78
C VAL A 183 -6.00 11.06 -6.89
N LEU A 184 -7.30 10.80 -6.70
CA LEU A 184 -8.15 10.14 -7.69
C LEU A 184 -8.35 10.99 -8.95
N GLU A 185 -8.60 12.29 -8.77
CA GLU A 185 -8.76 13.25 -9.86
C GLU A 185 -7.47 13.39 -10.67
N ARG A 186 -6.32 13.51 -10.01
CA ARG A 186 -5.01 13.57 -10.67
C ARG A 186 -4.72 12.34 -11.51
N SER A 187 -5.12 11.17 -11.00
CA SER A 187 -4.97 9.89 -11.70
C SER A 187 -6.07 9.64 -12.74
N ARG A 188 -6.97 10.62 -12.93
CA ARG A 188 -8.12 10.58 -13.86
C ARG A 188 -9.02 9.36 -13.65
N VAL A 189 -9.14 8.89 -12.41
CA VAL A 189 -9.91 7.68 -12.08
C VAL A 189 -11.36 7.84 -12.52
N TYR A 190 -12.00 8.95 -12.14
CA TYR A 190 -13.39 9.22 -12.49
C TYR A 190 -13.60 9.24 -14.01
N LYS A 191 -12.71 9.91 -14.75
CA LYS A 191 -12.75 9.95 -16.21
C LYS A 191 -12.70 8.55 -16.81
N HIS A 192 -11.75 7.72 -16.38
CA HIS A 192 -11.58 6.37 -16.91
C HIS A 192 -12.76 5.46 -16.56
N VAL A 193 -13.22 5.48 -15.31
CA VAL A 193 -14.38 4.69 -14.85
C VAL A 193 -15.65 5.07 -15.61
N LEU A 194 -15.95 6.37 -15.73
CA LEU A 194 -17.14 6.86 -16.43
C LEU A 194 -17.08 6.57 -17.93
N THR A 195 -15.92 6.76 -18.56
CA THR A 195 -15.74 6.46 -19.99
C THR A 195 -15.93 4.96 -20.26
N THR A 196 -15.41 4.10 -19.37
CA THR A 196 -15.63 2.67 -19.50
C THR A 196 -17.10 2.32 -19.31
N TYR A 197 -17.77 2.87 -18.30
CA TYR A 197 -19.21 2.63 -18.07
C TYR A 197 -20.10 3.06 -19.25
N ALA A 198 -19.73 4.15 -19.94
CA ALA A 198 -20.47 4.66 -21.10
C ALA A 198 -20.26 3.83 -22.38
N SER A 199 -19.27 2.94 -22.44
CA SER A 199 -19.00 2.12 -23.62
C SER A 199 -19.97 0.93 -23.68
N SER A 200 -20.66 0.73 -24.79
CA SER A 200 -21.61 -0.39 -24.99
C SER A 200 -20.98 -1.79 -24.94
N SER A 201 -19.64 -1.86 -24.92
CA SER A 201 -18.84 -3.09 -24.85
C SER A 201 -18.37 -3.46 -23.43
N SER A 202 -18.63 -2.63 -22.42
CA SER A 202 -17.99 -2.81 -21.11
C SER A 202 -18.77 -3.74 -20.19
N ASP A 203 -18.10 -4.83 -19.81
CA ASP A 203 -18.31 -5.69 -18.64
C ASP A 203 -19.45 -5.32 -17.67
N THR A 204 -20.50 -6.14 -17.66
CA THR A 204 -21.65 -6.09 -16.72
C THR A 204 -21.26 -6.02 -15.23
N THR A 205 -20.03 -6.43 -14.88
CA THR A 205 -19.51 -6.42 -13.51
C THR A 205 -19.23 -5.02 -12.96
N LEU A 206 -18.89 -4.03 -13.81
CA LEU A 206 -18.78 -2.64 -13.37
C LEU A 206 -20.16 -2.02 -13.13
N GLN A 207 -21.16 -2.39 -13.93
CA GLN A 207 -22.54 -1.95 -13.77
C GLN A 207 -23.16 -2.50 -12.48
N ALA A 208 -22.89 -3.75 -12.12
CA ALA A 208 -23.42 -4.39 -10.92
C ALA A 208 -22.78 -3.90 -9.61
N SER A 209 -21.55 -3.39 -9.61
CA SER A 209 -20.90 -2.88 -8.38
C SER A 209 -21.30 -1.46 -7.98
N CYS A 210 -22.00 -0.75 -8.87
CA CYS A 210 -22.45 0.63 -8.66
C CYS A 210 -23.99 0.76 -8.55
N GLY A 211 -24.72 -0.36 -8.57
CA GLY A 211 -26.17 -0.43 -8.35
C GLY A 211 -26.52 -0.86 -6.93
#